data_AF-A0A5N7AE72-F1
#
_entry.id   AF-A0A5N7AE72-F1
#
_cell.length_a   1.000
_cell.length_b   1.000
_cell.length_c   1.000
_cell.angle_alpha   90.00
_cell.angle_beta   90.00
_cell.angle_gamma   90.00
#
_symmetry.space_group_name_H-M   'P 1'
#
loop_
_entity.id
_entity.type
_entity.pdbx_description
1 polymer ?
#
loop_
_entity_poly.entity_id
_entity_poly.type
_entity_poly.pdbx_seq_one_letter_code
_entity_poly.pdbx_strand_id
1 'polypeptide(L)'
;MMAGGFLPYHEPGIVEILIIISFFFFLSLAEWVSAKVLRAGIIGQIAVGIIYGVPLANILESNWQQTFLALGYVGLILIIFEGGLGARLDLLKENLVVSTIGAATGVCFPIGLSYLLLYLGYGYGAVETFIIGAALSATSLGTTFAVIASASKTVDLAQTRVGSVLVSAAVIDDVVGLVLSSIISDLGKLSNSDANLGWIIGRPIVASVAMAILTPIVTKFLFAPIFRKYIEYHFARYDHISNIILMTLVLCAFISIAAYTGTSVLFGAFLAGTFLSYLPSKRPDGPFVVMSREEGEQNEDKSPTFVHTFECYLLGVQAYLMEPLFFASIGFAIPFVQLWTGKRIWRGILYTLLMVVAKFVVGIWIPIWKYLPGTKSKDDKASNESPSAPNVPAETPKDNATMLSALLLGSAMVARGEIGLLIIEIGYNSTEYVSEEGFITGVWAILLNTIIGPVTVGLLVKFYGKRIGEGEWGLQKDSGPSHEKRNAQGAV
;
A
#
# COMPACT_ATOMS: atom_id res chain seq x y z
N MET A 1 29.06 -5.03 34.48
CA MET A 1 30.24 -4.58 33.71
C MET A 1 31.05 -5.81 33.36
N MET A 2 30.94 -6.31 32.12
CA MET A 2 31.85 -7.35 31.64
C MET A 2 33.16 -6.69 31.22
N ALA A 3 34.26 -7.11 31.82
CA ALA A 3 35.60 -6.66 31.51
C ALA A 3 36.06 -7.34 30.21
N GLY A 4 35.93 -6.63 29.09
CA GLY A 4 36.37 -7.08 27.77
C GLY A 4 35.60 -6.34 26.68
N GLY A 5 36.27 -5.55 25.85
CA GLY A 5 35.64 -4.73 24.81
C GLY A 5 35.05 -5.51 23.62
N PHE A 6 34.59 -6.75 23.81
CA PHE A 6 34.01 -7.60 22.77
C PHE A 6 32.95 -8.54 23.35
N LEU A 7 31.97 -8.94 22.53
CA LEU A 7 30.95 -9.92 22.88
C LEU A 7 31.54 -11.34 22.68
N PRO A 8 31.62 -12.20 23.72
CA PRO A 8 32.12 -13.55 23.57
C PRO A 8 31.17 -14.39 22.70
N TYR A 9 31.75 -15.12 21.73
CA TYR A 9 30.99 -16.04 20.88
C TYR A 9 30.68 -17.31 21.69
N HIS A 10 29.40 -17.46 22.07
CA HIS A 10 28.87 -18.68 22.66
C HIS A 10 27.95 -19.34 21.64
N GLU A 11 28.20 -20.61 21.34
CA GLU A 11 27.32 -21.38 20.45
C GLU A 11 25.92 -21.49 21.08
N PRO A 12 24.85 -21.21 20.31
CA PRO A 12 23.49 -21.32 20.82
C PRO A 12 23.15 -22.78 21.15
N GLY A 13 22.26 -22.96 22.13
CA GLY A 13 21.83 -24.30 22.52
C GLY A 13 21.07 -25.01 21.40
N ILE A 14 21.13 -26.35 21.37
CA ILE A 14 20.42 -27.15 20.35
C ILE A 14 18.91 -26.85 20.30
N VAL A 15 18.30 -26.59 21.46
CA VAL A 15 16.87 -26.26 21.57
C VAL A 15 16.56 -24.92 20.89
N GLU A 16 17.38 -23.90 21.12
CA GLU A 16 17.23 -22.58 20.50
C GLU A 16 17.36 -22.67 18.98
N ILE A 17 18.37 -23.40 18.49
CA ILE A 17 18.58 -23.64 17.06
C ILE A 17 17.34 -24.30 16.44
N LEU A 18 16.82 -25.37 17.06
CA LEU A 18 15.65 -26.07 16.56
C LEU A 18 14.39 -25.18 16.57
N ILE A 19 14.23 -24.33 17.59
CA ILE A 19 13.13 -23.36 17.65
C ILE A 19 13.24 -22.38 16.47
N ILE A 20 14.41 -21.78 16.23
CA ILE A 20 14.61 -20.82 15.15
C ILE A 20 14.39 -21.47 13.78
N ILE A 21 14.95 -22.67 13.54
CA ILE A 21 14.74 -23.42 12.29
C ILE A 21 13.25 -23.71 12.08
N SER A 22 12.57 -24.19 13.12
CA SER A 22 11.14 -24.48 13.04
C SER A 22 10.32 -23.23 12.77
N PHE A 23 10.67 -22.10 13.40
CA PHE A 23 9.99 -20.83 13.22
C PHE A 23 10.03 -20.36 11.76
N PHE A 24 11.22 -20.33 11.14
CA PHE A 24 11.35 -19.96 9.73
C PHE A 24 10.67 -20.95 8.78
N PHE A 25 10.75 -22.26 9.07
CA PHE A 25 10.05 -23.27 8.28
C PHE A 25 8.53 -23.06 8.32
N PHE A 26 7.96 -22.86 9.51
CA PHE A 26 6.52 -22.66 9.65
C PHE A 26 6.06 -21.30 9.11
N LEU A 27 6.87 -20.24 9.18
CA LEU A 27 6.55 -18.97 8.51
C LEU A 27 6.32 -19.17 7.01
N SER A 28 7.27 -19.82 6.34
CA SER A 28 7.17 -20.10 4.91
C SER A 28 6.03 -21.06 4.58
N LEU A 29 5.84 -22.12 5.39
CA LEU A 29 4.75 -23.07 5.19
C LEU A 29 3.37 -22.43 5.37
N ALA A 30 3.21 -21.62 6.42
CA ALA A 30 1.94 -20.98 6.72
C ALA A 30 1.58 -19.90 5.69
N GLU A 31 2.57 -19.14 5.20
CA GLU A 31 2.40 -18.23 4.05
C GLU A 31 1.85 -19.02 2.86
N TRP A 32 2.52 -20.09 2.45
CA TRP A 32 2.11 -20.89 1.29
C TRP A 32 0.70 -21.47 1.45
N VAL A 33 0.39 -22.05 2.62
CA VAL A 33 -0.93 -22.61 2.91
C VAL A 33 -2.01 -21.52 2.87
N SER A 34 -1.79 -20.39 3.53
CA SER A 34 -2.77 -19.30 3.59
C SER A 34 -2.94 -18.59 2.25
N ALA A 35 -1.87 -18.42 1.46
CA ALA A 35 -1.95 -17.95 0.08
C ALA A 35 -2.78 -18.90 -0.78
N LYS A 36 -2.64 -20.23 -0.59
CA LYS A 36 -3.40 -21.22 -1.36
C LYS A 36 -4.88 -21.29 -0.98
N VAL A 37 -5.19 -21.21 0.31
CA VAL A 37 -6.54 -21.41 0.86
C VAL A 37 -7.35 -20.11 0.89
N LEU A 38 -6.75 -19.04 1.43
CA LEU A 38 -7.41 -17.76 1.70
C LEU A 38 -7.07 -16.67 0.67
N ARG A 39 -6.09 -16.92 -0.21
CA ARG A 39 -5.50 -15.90 -1.12
C ARG A 39 -4.91 -14.70 -0.38
N ALA A 40 -4.48 -14.92 0.86
CA ALA A 40 -3.89 -13.91 1.73
C ALA A 40 -2.75 -14.56 2.55
N GLY A 41 -1.54 -14.59 1.97
CA GLY A 41 -0.34 -15.19 2.58
C GLY A 41 0.05 -14.58 3.92
N ILE A 42 -0.18 -13.27 4.06
CA ILE A 42 0.10 -12.47 5.25
C ILE A 42 -0.53 -13.05 6.52
N ILE A 43 -1.73 -13.64 6.41
CA ILE A 43 -2.45 -14.21 7.55
C ILE A 43 -1.69 -15.40 8.15
N GLY A 44 -1.04 -16.21 7.32
CA GLY A 44 -0.26 -17.36 7.78
C GLY A 44 0.93 -16.95 8.65
N GLN A 45 1.64 -15.89 8.24
CA GLN A 45 2.80 -15.39 8.98
C GLN A 45 2.39 -14.78 10.32
N ILE A 46 1.30 -13.99 10.36
CA ILE A 46 0.73 -13.46 11.60
C ILE A 46 0.34 -14.62 12.55
N ALA A 47 -0.29 -15.67 12.02
CA ALA A 47 -0.70 -16.83 12.82
C ALA A 47 0.49 -17.55 13.46
N VAL A 48 1.60 -17.74 12.71
CA VAL A 48 2.83 -18.30 13.26
C VAL A 48 3.41 -17.40 14.34
N GLY A 49 3.39 -16.08 14.13
CA GLY A 49 3.77 -15.10 15.14
C GLY A 49 2.98 -15.27 16.44
N ILE A 50 1.66 -15.34 16.35
CA ILE A 50 0.76 -15.55 17.51
C ILE A 50 1.11 -16.85 18.25
N ILE A 51 1.36 -17.94 17.52
CA ILE A 51 1.66 -19.25 18.11
C ILE A 51 3.02 -19.24 18.81
N TYR A 52 4.06 -18.77 18.13
CA TYR A 52 5.44 -18.81 18.64
C TYR A 52 5.75 -17.74 19.66
N GLY A 53 5.06 -16.59 19.61
CA GLY A 53 5.27 -15.47 20.53
C GLY A 53 4.53 -15.59 21.86
N VAL A 54 4.61 -14.52 22.64
CA VAL A 54 4.00 -14.40 23.98
C VAL A 54 2.49 -14.74 24.03
N PRO A 55 1.65 -14.40 23.03
CA PRO A 55 0.20 -14.55 23.16
C PRO A 55 -0.32 -15.99 23.34
N LEU A 56 0.42 -17.01 22.88
CA LEU A 56 0.01 -18.41 22.99
C LEU A 56 1.07 -19.31 23.63
N ALA A 57 1.97 -19.88 22.83
CA ALA A 57 2.87 -20.92 23.31
C ALA A 57 4.19 -20.35 23.85
N ASN A 58 4.51 -19.09 23.54
CA ASN A 58 5.71 -18.38 23.99
C ASN A 58 6.99 -19.22 23.84
N ILE A 59 7.10 -19.88 22.68
CA ILE A 59 8.19 -20.82 22.35
C ILE A 59 9.46 -20.03 22.01
N LEU A 60 9.29 -18.90 21.32
CA LEU A 60 10.40 -18.05 20.90
C LEU A 60 10.81 -17.13 22.06
N GLU A 61 12.11 -17.04 22.35
CA GLU A 61 12.62 -16.19 23.42
C GLU A 61 12.33 -14.70 23.14
N SER A 62 12.12 -13.92 24.21
CA SER A 62 11.82 -12.48 24.12
C SER A 62 12.90 -11.68 23.36
N ASN A 63 14.18 -12.04 23.54
CA ASN A 63 15.29 -11.40 22.83
C ASN A 63 15.17 -11.56 21.29
N TRP A 64 14.76 -12.75 20.84
CA TRP A 64 14.50 -13.01 19.42
C TRP A 64 13.27 -12.26 18.92
N GLN A 65 12.18 -12.24 19.70
CA GLN A 65 10.98 -11.47 19.34
C GLN A 65 11.30 -9.98 19.13
N GLN A 66 12.08 -9.36 20.02
CA GLN A 66 12.52 -7.97 19.88
C GLN A 66 13.44 -7.75 18.66
N THR A 67 14.35 -8.68 18.42
CA THR A 67 15.26 -8.63 17.25
C THR A 67 14.47 -8.73 15.94
N PHE A 68 13.53 -9.66 15.86
CA PHE A 68 12.67 -9.85 14.69
C PHE A 68 11.74 -8.67 14.46
N LEU A 69 11.25 -8.02 15.53
CA LEU A 69 10.50 -6.78 15.43
C LEU A 69 11.35 -5.67 14.80
N ALA A 70 12.58 -5.48 15.27
CA ALA A 70 13.48 -4.45 14.72
C ALA A 70 13.82 -4.72 13.24
N LEU A 71 14.16 -5.96 12.88
CA LEU A 71 14.42 -6.34 11.49
C LEU A 71 13.18 -6.24 10.61
N GLY A 72 12.02 -6.64 11.13
CA GLY A 72 10.73 -6.52 10.45
C GLY A 72 10.36 -5.07 10.19
N TYR A 73 10.63 -4.15 11.12
CA TYR A 73 10.40 -2.73 10.91
C TYR A 73 11.29 -2.15 9.79
N VAL A 74 12.54 -2.61 9.66
CA VAL A 74 13.37 -2.27 8.49
C VAL A 74 12.78 -2.88 7.21
N GLY A 75 12.27 -4.11 7.27
CA GLY A 75 11.53 -4.74 6.18
C GLY A 75 10.34 -3.90 5.72
N LEU A 76 9.54 -3.37 6.65
CA LEU A 76 8.44 -2.45 6.36
C LEU A 76 8.90 -1.17 5.68
N ILE A 77 10.00 -0.56 6.14
CA ILE A 77 10.58 0.61 5.47
C ILE A 77 10.93 0.27 4.01
N LEU A 78 11.49 -0.91 3.76
CA LEU A 78 11.82 -1.37 2.41
C LEU A 78 10.58 -1.68 1.57
N ILE A 79 9.52 -2.28 2.13
CA ILE A 79 8.23 -2.50 1.45
C ILE A 79 7.65 -1.16 0.99
N ILE A 80 7.65 -0.14 1.84
CA ILE A 80 7.08 1.16 1.51
C ILE A 80 7.97 1.93 0.52
N PHE A 81 9.29 1.79 0.65
CA PHE A 81 10.25 2.33 -0.30
C PHE A 81 10.10 1.69 -1.69
N GLU A 82 9.94 0.38 -1.77
CA GLU A 82 9.60 -0.36 -3.00
C GLU A 82 8.29 0.14 -3.59
N GLY A 83 7.25 0.29 -2.77
CA GLY A 83 5.97 0.87 -3.19
C GLY A 83 6.13 2.29 -3.77
N GLY A 84 7.01 3.11 -3.19
CA GLY A 84 7.39 4.42 -3.73
C GLY A 84 8.16 4.32 -5.06
N LEU A 85 9.04 3.32 -5.21
CA LEU A 85 9.78 3.07 -6.45
C LEU A 85 8.84 2.63 -7.59
N GLY A 86 7.87 1.77 -7.30
CA GLY A 86 6.88 1.26 -8.25
C GLY A 86 5.67 2.18 -8.48
N ALA A 87 5.57 3.30 -7.76
CA ALA A 87 4.40 4.19 -7.84
C ALA A 87 4.25 4.82 -9.24
N ARG A 88 3.15 4.48 -9.93
CA ARG A 88 2.77 5.04 -11.24
C ARG A 88 2.16 6.45 -11.09
N LEU A 89 3.02 7.46 -10.91
CA LEU A 89 2.62 8.87 -10.78
C LEU A 89 1.97 9.45 -12.05
N ASP A 90 2.16 8.79 -13.19
CA ASP A 90 1.48 9.03 -14.45
C ASP A 90 -0.03 8.77 -14.33
N LEU A 91 -0.44 7.59 -13.88
CA LEU A 91 -1.85 7.24 -13.67
C LEU A 91 -2.54 8.17 -12.68
N LEU A 92 -1.82 8.52 -11.61
CA LEU A 92 -2.31 9.44 -10.58
C LEU A 92 -2.67 10.80 -11.18
N LYS A 93 -1.89 11.30 -12.15
CA LYS A 93 -2.16 12.58 -12.82
C LYS A 93 -3.35 12.50 -13.77
N GLU A 94 -3.51 11.38 -14.48
CA GLU A 94 -4.59 11.19 -15.44
C GLU A 94 -5.97 11.09 -14.76
N ASN A 95 -6.05 10.41 -13.62
CA ASN A 95 -7.31 10.19 -12.89
C ASN A 95 -7.39 10.94 -11.56
N LEU A 96 -6.60 12.02 -11.41
CA LEU A 96 -6.37 12.69 -10.13
C LEU A 96 -7.66 13.05 -9.39
N VAL A 97 -8.65 13.63 -10.08
CA VAL A 97 -9.89 14.08 -9.44
C VAL A 97 -10.72 12.91 -8.92
N VAL A 98 -10.95 11.88 -9.75
CA VAL A 98 -11.75 10.69 -9.37
C VAL A 98 -11.08 9.95 -8.23
N SER A 99 -9.76 9.73 -8.33
CA SER A 99 -8.99 9.02 -7.32
C SER A 99 -8.86 9.81 -6.02
N THR A 100 -8.75 11.14 -6.06
CA THR A 100 -8.70 11.98 -4.84
C THR A 100 -10.04 11.96 -4.12
N ILE A 101 -11.16 12.11 -4.83
CA ILE A 101 -12.49 12.03 -4.22
C ILE A 101 -12.73 10.61 -3.68
N GLY A 102 -12.35 9.59 -4.45
CA GLY A 102 -12.44 8.19 -4.03
C GLY A 102 -11.68 7.94 -2.73
N ALA A 103 -10.39 8.32 -2.67
CA ALA A 103 -9.55 8.21 -1.49
C ALA A 103 -10.09 9.04 -0.31
N ALA A 104 -10.49 10.29 -0.54
CA ALA A 104 -11.08 11.13 0.51
C ALA A 104 -12.33 10.48 1.12
N THR A 105 -13.23 9.91 0.30
CA THR A 105 -14.35 9.13 0.83
C THR A 105 -13.91 7.85 1.50
N GLY A 106 -12.89 7.18 0.96
CA GLY A 106 -12.27 5.99 1.53
C GLY A 106 -11.64 6.24 2.90
N VAL A 107 -11.28 7.48 3.24
CA VAL A 107 -10.76 7.85 4.56
C VAL A 107 -11.85 8.41 5.47
N CYS A 108 -12.60 9.41 4.99
CA CYS A 108 -13.57 10.12 5.81
C CYS A 108 -14.77 9.24 6.21
N PHE A 109 -15.27 8.35 5.35
CA PHE A 109 -16.42 7.50 5.71
C PHE A 109 -16.07 6.45 6.76
N PRO A 110 -14.98 5.67 6.66
CA PRO A 110 -14.59 4.76 7.73
C PRO A 110 -14.39 5.47 9.07
N ILE A 111 -13.73 6.63 9.09
CA ILE A 111 -13.55 7.41 10.32
C ILE A 111 -14.91 7.90 10.84
N GLY A 112 -15.74 8.53 10.00
CA GLY A 112 -17.04 9.07 10.39
C GLY A 112 -18.01 8.00 10.90
N LEU A 113 -18.09 6.86 10.22
CA LEU A 113 -18.92 5.73 10.66
C LEU A 113 -18.37 5.05 11.91
N SER A 114 -17.05 5.09 12.13
CA SER A 114 -16.46 4.64 13.39
C SER A 114 -16.96 5.47 14.58
N TYR A 115 -17.14 6.79 14.44
CA TYR A 115 -17.77 7.61 15.47
C TYR A 115 -19.23 7.23 15.75
N LEU A 116 -19.96 6.79 14.73
CA LEU A 116 -21.34 6.34 14.93
C LEU A 116 -21.42 5.03 15.73
N LEU A 117 -20.53 4.07 15.48
CA LEU A 117 -20.59 2.78 16.19
C LEU A 117 -19.74 2.73 17.45
N LEU A 118 -18.47 3.12 17.39
CA LEU A 118 -17.52 2.98 18.50
C LEU A 118 -17.80 4.04 19.58
N TYR A 119 -17.92 5.31 19.20
CA TYR A 119 -18.17 6.39 20.15
C TYR A 119 -19.62 6.39 20.65
N LEU A 120 -20.61 6.51 19.75
CA LEU A 120 -22.02 6.57 20.16
C LEU A 120 -22.62 5.22 20.56
N GLY A 121 -22.22 4.12 19.90
CA GLY A 121 -22.78 2.80 20.14
C GLY A 121 -22.11 2.03 21.28
N TYR A 122 -20.77 1.94 21.27
CA TYR A 122 -20.02 1.18 22.28
C TYR A 122 -19.51 2.01 23.45
N GLY A 123 -19.53 3.35 23.34
CA GLY A 123 -19.09 4.27 24.37
C GLY A 123 -17.56 4.42 24.47
N TYR A 124 -16.83 4.15 23.38
CA TYR A 124 -15.37 4.34 23.32
C TYR A 124 -14.99 5.82 23.29
N GLY A 125 -13.74 6.14 23.61
CA GLY A 125 -13.25 7.53 23.60
C GLY A 125 -13.27 8.15 22.20
N ALA A 126 -13.34 9.48 22.09
CA ALA A 126 -13.30 10.15 20.79
C ALA A 126 -11.95 9.94 20.07
N VAL A 127 -10.84 10.14 20.79
CA VAL A 127 -9.49 9.94 20.24
C VAL A 127 -9.24 8.46 19.93
N GLU A 128 -9.68 7.56 20.81
CA GLU A 128 -9.67 6.11 20.57
C GLU A 128 -10.40 5.74 19.29
N THR A 129 -11.61 6.28 19.10
CA THR A 129 -12.43 6.03 17.92
C THR A 129 -11.79 6.57 16.65
N PHE A 130 -11.14 7.74 16.72
CA PHE A 130 -10.36 8.28 15.61
C PHE A 130 -9.20 7.35 15.24
N ILE A 131 -8.42 6.86 16.22
CA ILE A 131 -7.29 5.97 15.99
C ILE A 131 -7.75 4.65 15.33
N ILE A 132 -8.80 4.02 15.88
CA ILE A 132 -9.33 2.77 15.35
C ILE A 132 -9.93 3.00 13.94
N GLY A 133 -10.67 4.09 13.74
CA GLY A 133 -11.22 4.45 12.43
C GLY A 133 -10.14 4.76 11.39
N ALA A 134 -9.05 5.41 11.79
CA ALA A 134 -7.89 5.70 10.93
C ALA A 134 -7.19 4.40 10.52
N ALA A 135 -7.01 3.45 11.45
CA ALA A 135 -6.45 2.13 11.15
C ALA A 135 -7.30 1.38 10.10
N LEU A 136 -8.62 1.42 10.22
CA LEU A 136 -9.55 0.83 9.25
C LEU A 136 -9.85 1.72 8.04
N SER A 137 -9.16 2.85 7.89
CA SER A 137 -9.20 3.64 6.65
C SER A 137 -8.10 3.25 5.67
N ALA A 138 -6.97 2.71 6.16
CA ALA A 138 -5.86 2.27 5.32
C ALA A 138 -6.25 1.06 4.45
N THR A 139 -5.87 1.05 3.18
CA THR A 139 -6.25 0.01 2.21
C THR A 139 -5.01 -0.77 1.78
N SER A 140 -5.04 -2.11 1.72
CA SER A 140 -3.89 -2.90 1.23
C SER A 140 -4.08 -3.31 -0.22
N LEU A 141 -3.36 -2.65 -1.11
CA LEU A 141 -3.42 -2.90 -2.55
C LEU A 141 -2.88 -4.28 -2.93
N GLY A 142 -1.80 -4.73 -2.29
CA GLY A 142 -1.06 -5.95 -2.68
C GLY A 142 -1.92 -7.21 -2.69
N THR A 143 -2.72 -7.42 -1.64
CA THR A 143 -3.62 -8.59 -1.54
C THR A 143 -4.72 -8.58 -2.60
N THR A 144 -5.29 -7.41 -2.87
CA THR A 144 -6.35 -7.24 -3.88
C THR A 144 -5.83 -7.51 -5.29
N PHE A 145 -4.65 -6.99 -5.66
CA PHE A 145 -4.09 -7.23 -7.00
C PHE A 145 -3.63 -8.66 -7.21
N ALA A 146 -3.05 -9.31 -6.20
CA ALA A 146 -2.74 -10.74 -6.26
C ALA A 146 -3.99 -11.58 -6.55
N VAL A 147 -5.14 -11.20 -5.99
CA VAL A 147 -6.42 -11.84 -6.30
C VAL A 147 -6.92 -11.51 -7.69
N ILE A 148 -6.84 -10.24 -8.13
CA ILE A 148 -7.26 -9.85 -9.48
C ILE A 148 -6.46 -10.62 -10.53
N ALA A 149 -5.13 -10.68 -10.39
CA ALA A 149 -4.23 -11.40 -11.28
C ALA A 149 -4.49 -12.92 -11.30
N SER A 150 -4.75 -13.53 -10.14
CA SER A 150 -5.02 -14.98 -10.06
C SER A 150 -6.45 -15.37 -10.45
N ALA A 151 -7.43 -14.48 -10.31
CA ALA A 151 -8.84 -14.74 -10.62
C ALA A 151 -9.17 -14.47 -12.08
N SER A 152 -8.49 -13.51 -12.72
CA SER A 152 -8.78 -13.14 -14.09
C SER A 152 -7.95 -13.96 -15.08
N LYS A 153 -8.61 -14.88 -15.79
CA LYS A 153 -7.96 -15.71 -16.83
C LYS A 153 -7.94 -15.04 -18.21
N THR A 154 -8.72 -13.97 -18.41
CA THR A 154 -9.03 -13.45 -19.75
C THR A 154 -8.82 -11.95 -19.92
N VAL A 155 -8.79 -11.16 -18.84
CA VAL A 155 -8.66 -9.70 -18.91
C VAL A 155 -7.76 -9.21 -17.78
N ASP A 156 -6.68 -8.49 -18.10
CA ASP A 156 -5.91 -7.81 -17.06
C ASP A 156 -6.70 -6.58 -16.55
N LEU A 157 -7.44 -6.81 -15.46
CA LEU A 157 -8.25 -5.77 -14.82
C LEU A 157 -7.39 -4.65 -14.24
N ALA A 158 -6.09 -4.86 -14.02
CA ALA A 158 -5.17 -3.81 -13.57
C ALA A 158 -4.99 -2.69 -14.61
N GLN A 159 -5.09 -3.03 -15.90
CA GLN A 159 -4.95 -2.09 -17.02
C GLN A 159 -6.27 -1.39 -17.37
N THR A 160 -7.35 -1.70 -16.67
CA THR A 160 -8.64 -1.04 -16.91
C THR A 160 -8.64 0.38 -16.33
N ARG A 161 -9.56 1.22 -16.79
CA ARG A 161 -9.74 2.56 -16.20
C ARG A 161 -10.10 2.48 -14.72
N VAL A 162 -10.96 1.55 -14.31
CA VAL A 162 -11.24 1.28 -12.89
C VAL A 162 -9.98 0.81 -12.16
N GLY A 163 -9.18 -0.06 -12.77
CA GLY A 163 -7.89 -0.49 -12.22
C GLY A 163 -6.95 0.68 -11.96
N SER A 164 -6.81 1.60 -12.92
CA SER A 164 -6.00 2.82 -12.76
C SER A 164 -6.50 3.75 -11.64
N VAL A 165 -7.83 3.93 -11.55
CA VAL A 165 -8.45 4.69 -10.45
C VAL A 165 -8.18 4.02 -9.11
N LEU A 166 -8.32 2.69 -9.03
CA LEU A 166 -8.07 1.88 -7.84
C LEU A 166 -6.61 2.01 -7.38
N VAL A 167 -5.64 1.85 -8.29
CA VAL A 167 -4.21 2.02 -7.97
C VAL A 167 -3.95 3.42 -7.43
N SER A 168 -4.44 4.44 -8.13
CA SER A 168 -4.20 5.83 -7.76
C SER A 168 -4.86 6.19 -6.42
N ALA A 169 -6.08 5.72 -6.16
CA ALA A 169 -6.79 5.94 -4.91
C ALA A 169 -6.11 5.22 -3.75
N ALA A 170 -5.64 3.99 -3.95
CA ALA A 170 -4.91 3.23 -2.93
C ALA A 170 -3.58 3.91 -2.55
N VAL A 171 -2.82 4.42 -3.53
CA VAL A 171 -1.58 5.17 -3.25
C VAL A 171 -1.88 6.42 -2.41
N ILE A 172 -2.98 7.14 -2.68
CA ILE A 172 -3.39 8.29 -1.86
C ILE A 172 -3.81 7.82 -0.45
N ASP A 173 -4.60 6.74 -0.33
CA ASP A 173 -5.02 6.16 0.95
C ASP A 173 -3.80 5.76 1.80
N ASP A 174 -2.79 5.14 1.19
CA ASP A 174 -1.54 4.75 1.88
C ASP A 174 -0.78 5.98 2.36
N VAL A 175 -0.58 6.98 1.50
CA VAL A 175 0.05 8.25 1.89
C VAL A 175 -0.70 8.89 3.05
N VAL A 176 -2.03 8.99 2.98
CA VAL A 176 -2.85 9.55 4.07
C VAL A 176 -2.73 8.70 5.34
N GLY A 177 -2.75 7.37 5.22
CA GLY A 177 -2.55 6.44 6.34
C GLY A 177 -1.19 6.63 7.03
N LEU A 178 -0.12 6.84 6.27
CA LEU A 178 1.21 7.13 6.81
C LEU A 178 1.24 8.48 7.54
N VAL A 179 0.55 9.50 7.04
CA VAL A 179 0.40 10.78 7.74
C VAL A 179 -0.42 10.62 9.03
N LEU A 180 -1.52 9.88 8.99
CA LEU A 180 -2.34 9.57 10.15
C LEU A 180 -1.53 8.83 11.22
N SER A 181 -0.68 7.89 10.83
CA SER A 181 0.23 7.17 11.74
C SER A 181 1.13 8.13 12.55
N SER A 182 1.70 9.16 11.90
CA SER A 182 2.50 10.16 12.62
C SER A 182 1.68 11.04 13.56
N ILE A 183 0.46 11.42 13.18
CA ILE A 183 -0.44 12.18 14.05
C ILE A 183 -0.74 11.35 15.31
N ILE A 184 -1.02 10.06 15.14
CA ILE A 184 -1.35 9.14 16.23
C ILE A 184 -0.16 8.94 17.18
N SER A 185 1.06 8.77 16.64
CA SER A 185 2.27 8.69 17.46
C SER A 185 2.53 9.97 18.26
N ASP A 186 2.27 11.14 17.68
CA ASP A 186 2.46 12.43 18.36
C ASP A 186 1.36 12.73 19.40
N LEU A 187 0.13 12.23 19.22
CA LEU A 187 -0.93 12.36 20.23
C LEU A 187 -0.57 11.69 21.56
N GLY A 188 0.19 10.59 21.54
CA GLY A 188 0.68 9.93 22.76
C GLY A 188 1.57 10.82 23.62
N LYS A 189 2.32 11.76 23.01
CA LYS A 189 3.22 12.68 23.71
C LYS A 189 2.47 13.78 24.49
N LEU A 190 1.17 13.96 24.22
CA LEU A 190 0.33 14.99 24.84
C LEU A 190 0.03 14.70 26.32
N SER A 191 0.01 13.43 26.75
CA SER A 191 -0.34 13.07 28.14
C SER A 191 0.55 13.77 29.19
N ASN A 192 1.72 14.26 28.79
CA ASN A 192 2.72 14.85 29.68
C ASN A 192 3.08 16.34 29.39
N SER A 193 2.40 17.05 28.48
CA SER A 193 2.83 18.41 28.04
C SER A 193 1.68 19.41 27.85
N ASP A 194 1.84 20.66 28.31
CA ASP A 194 0.96 21.83 28.05
C ASP A 194 1.00 22.33 26.57
N ALA A 195 1.35 21.46 25.64
CA ALA A 195 1.52 21.83 24.24
C ALA A 195 0.17 22.04 23.55
N ASN A 196 0.09 23.05 22.68
CA ASN A 196 -1.10 23.35 21.88
C ASN A 196 -1.49 22.14 21.02
N LEU A 197 -2.62 21.49 21.33
CA LEU A 197 -3.17 20.34 20.61
C LEU A 197 -3.24 20.58 19.09
N GLY A 198 -3.64 21.79 18.69
CA GLY A 198 -3.72 22.18 17.28
C GLY A 198 -2.37 22.15 16.55
N TRP A 199 -1.27 22.51 17.22
CA TRP A 199 0.07 22.44 16.63
C TRP A 199 0.60 21.01 16.56
N ILE A 200 0.26 20.17 17.55
CA ILE A 200 0.64 18.74 17.55
C ILE A 200 0.03 18.00 16.36
N ILE A 201 -1.24 18.27 16.06
CA ILE A 201 -1.91 17.67 14.90
C ILE A 201 -1.49 18.36 13.60
N GLY A 202 -1.37 19.69 13.63
CA GLY A 202 -1.05 20.50 12.45
C GLY A 202 0.38 20.29 11.93
N ARG A 203 1.36 20.08 12.82
CA ARG A 203 2.77 19.95 12.43
C ARG A 203 3.02 18.76 11.51
N PRO A 204 2.63 17.51 11.82
CA PRO A 204 2.81 16.39 10.91
C PRO A 204 2.11 16.63 9.56
N ILE A 205 0.88 17.15 9.56
CA ILE A 205 0.13 17.42 8.32
C ILE A 205 0.86 18.44 7.44
N VAL A 206 1.27 19.58 8.00
CA VAL A 206 1.98 20.63 7.27
C VAL A 206 3.33 20.11 6.78
N ALA A 207 4.06 19.36 7.62
CA ALA A 207 5.34 18.76 7.23
C ALA A 207 5.18 17.75 6.09
N SER A 208 4.19 16.85 6.16
CA SER A 208 3.93 15.86 5.11
C SER A 208 3.49 16.52 3.81
N VAL A 209 2.61 17.52 3.86
CA VAL A 209 2.20 18.29 2.66
C VAL A 209 3.38 19.06 2.07
N ALA A 210 4.18 19.71 2.90
CA ALA A 210 5.39 20.41 2.46
C ALA A 210 6.36 19.45 1.79
N MET A 211 6.64 18.29 2.38
CA MET A 211 7.50 17.26 1.77
C MET A 211 6.90 16.72 0.47
N ALA A 212 5.60 16.40 0.43
CA ALA A 212 4.92 15.90 -0.77
C ALA A 212 5.01 16.87 -1.96
N ILE A 213 5.00 18.19 -1.70
CA ILE A 213 5.10 19.23 -2.72
C ILE A 213 6.57 19.54 -3.06
N LEU A 214 7.42 19.68 -2.05
CA LEU A 214 8.83 20.05 -2.22
C LEU A 214 9.63 18.94 -2.90
N THR A 215 9.40 17.67 -2.57
CA THR A 215 10.11 16.54 -3.16
C THR A 215 10.06 16.57 -4.70
N PRO A 216 8.90 16.53 -5.38
CA PRO A 216 8.87 16.54 -6.84
C PRO A 216 9.43 17.82 -7.47
N ILE A 217 9.30 18.98 -6.79
CA ILE A 217 9.88 20.25 -7.25
C ILE A 217 11.42 20.16 -7.21
N VAL A 218 11.97 19.76 -6.06
CA VAL A 218 13.41 19.65 -5.84
C VAL A 218 14.01 18.56 -6.73
N THR A 219 13.35 17.42 -6.91
CA THR A 219 13.78 16.39 -7.86
C THR A 219 13.84 16.94 -9.27
N LYS A 220 12.77 17.58 -9.74
CA LYS A 220 12.65 18.02 -11.13
C LYS A 220 13.58 19.17 -11.48
N PHE A 221 13.75 20.14 -10.58
CA PHE A 221 14.45 21.40 -10.86
C PHE A 221 15.89 21.43 -10.34
N LEU A 222 16.24 20.69 -9.28
CA LEU A 222 17.58 20.70 -8.69
C LEU A 222 18.32 19.39 -8.96
N PHE A 223 17.79 18.25 -8.49
CA PHE A 223 18.53 17.00 -8.54
C PHE A 223 18.61 16.39 -9.94
N ALA A 224 17.53 16.36 -10.72
CA ALA A 224 17.55 15.82 -12.08
C ALA A 224 18.58 16.50 -13.00
N PRO A 225 18.72 17.84 -13.06
CA PRO A 225 19.77 18.46 -13.89
C PRO A 225 21.18 18.22 -13.34
N ILE A 226 21.37 18.21 -12.01
CA ILE A 226 22.68 17.91 -11.40
C ILE A 226 23.10 16.48 -11.70
N PHE A 227 22.18 15.52 -11.49
CA PHE A 227 22.41 14.11 -11.73
C PHE A 227 22.86 13.87 -13.17
N ARG A 228 22.15 14.46 -14.14
CA ARG A 228 22.48 14.33 -15.57
C ARG A 228 23.80 14.98 -15.98
N LYS A 229 24.14 16.12 -15.37
CA LYS A 229 25.33 16.87 -15.76
C LYS A 229 26.62 16.30 -15.17
N TYR A 230 26.57 15.76 -13.95
CA TYR A 230 27.77 15.41 -13.19
C TYR A 230 27.86 13.94 -12.79
N ILE A 231 26.72 13.29 -12.54
CA ILE A 231 26.66 11.99 -11.87
C ILE A 231 26.48 10.86 -12.89
N GLU A 232 25.64 11.06 -13.91
CA GLU A 232 25.25 10.05 -14.92
C GLU A 232 26.47 9.39 -15.58
N TYR A 233 27.48 10.16 -15.97
CA TYR A 233 28.70 9.64 -16.62
C TYR A 233 29.55 8.73 -15.70
N HIS A 234 29.60 9.03 -14.40
CA HIS A 234 30.33 8.21 -13.43
C HIS A 234 29.50 7.01 -12.95
N PHE A 235 28.18 7.15 -12.93
CA PHE A 235 27.23 6.10 -12.53
C PHE A 235 27.19 4.95 -13.53
N ALA A 236 27.23 5.23 -14.83
CA ALA A 236 27.24 4.22 -15.89
C ALA A 236 28.45 3.27 -15.85
N ARG A 237 29.49 3.57 -15.06
CA ARG A 237 30.66 2.69 -14.91
C ARG A 237 30.44 1.53 -13.94
N TYR A 238 29.54 1.68 -12.97
CA TYR A 238 29.37 0.72 -11.87
C TYR A 238 27.91 0.24 -11.71
N ASP A 239 27.05 0.53 -12.69
CA ASP A 239 25.64 0.13 -12.83
C ASP A 239 24.90 -0.03 -11.49
N HIS A 240 24.73 -1.27 -11.04
CA HIS A 240 23.95 -1.61 -9.85
C HIS A 240 24.56 -1.13 -8.54
N ILE A 241 25.90 -1.12 -8.41
CA ILE A 241 26.56 -0.75 -7.15
C ILE A 241 26.32 0.73 -6.85
N SER A 242 26.46 1.58 -7.86
CA SER A 242 26.17 3.02 -7.74
C SER A 242 24.69 3.25 -7.41
N ASN A 243 23.79 2.50 -8.04
CA ASN A 243 22.35 2.59 -7.79
C ASN A 243 22.00 2.22 -6.35
N ILE A 244 22.53 1.11 -5.80
CA ILE A 244 22.30 0.72 -4.40
C ILE A 244 22.84 1.78 -3.43
N ILE A 245 24.07 2.27 -3.64
CA ILE A 245 24.65 3.30 -2.77
C ILE A 245 23.76 4.56 -2.77
N LEU A 246 23.29 4.99 -3.95
CA LEU A 246 22.39 6.14 -4.04
C LEU A 246 21.04 5.88 -3.36
N MET A 247 20.46 4.70 -3.58
CA MET A 247 19.21 4.29 -2.93
C MET A 247 19.34 4.33 -1.41
N THR A 248 20.40 3.76 -0.85
CA THR A 248 20.67 3.79 0.59
C THR A 248 20.86 5.21 1.11
N LEU A 249 21.65 6.04 0.43
CA LEU A 249 21.89 7.43 0.85
C LEU A 249 20.60 8.27 0.82
N VAL A 250 19.81 8.15 -0.25
CA VAL A 250 18.54 8.87 -0.39
C VAL A 250 17.53 8.38 0.64
N LEU A 251 17.41 7.07 0.85
CA LEU A 251 16.54 6.50 1.87
C LEU A 251 16.92 7.02 3.27
N CYS A 252 18.19 6.94 3.66
CA CYS A 252 18.66 7.47 4.94
C CYS A 252 18.42 8.98 5.10
N ALA A 253 18.63 9.76 4.04
CA ALA A 253 18.38 11.20 4.05
C ALA A 253 16.90 11.52 4.27
N PHE A 254 16.00 10.88 3.52
CA PHE A 254 14.56 11.09 3.64
C PHE A 254 13.99 10.59 4.97
N ILE A 255 14.47 9.46 5.49
CA ILE A 255 14.11 8.97 6.83
C ILE A 255 14.53 10.00 7.89
N SER A 256 15.75 10.53 7.79
CA SER A 256 16.25 11.55 8.72
C SER A 256 15.44 12.83 8.65
N ILE A 257 15.18 13.35 7.43
CA ILE A 257 14.34 14.53 7.21
C ILE A 257 12.94 14.30 7.79
N ALA A 258 12.35 13.13 7.55
CA ALA A 258 11.03 12.78 8.06
C ALA A 258 11.00 12.81 9.61
N ALA A 259 11.99 12.16 10.24
CA ALA A 259 12.12 12.12 11.69
C ALA A 259 12.29 13.52 12.31
N TYR A 260 13.11 14.39 11.71
CA TYR A 260 13.34 15.76 12.24
C TYR A 260 12.20 16.74 11.96
N THR A 261 11.47 16.57 10.85
CA THR A 261 10.31 17.42 10.51
C THR A 261 9.04 17.02 11.26
N GLY A 262 9.02 15.82 11.87
CA GLY A 262 7.87 15.31 12.62
C GLY A 262 6.79 14.66 11.73
N THR A 263 7.14 14.25 10.51
CA THR A 263 6.27 13.38 9.69
C THR A 263 6.63 11.91 9.93
N SER A 264 5.81 11.00 9.41
CA SER A 264 6.10 9.57 9.47
C SER A 264 7.38 9.20 8.72
N VAL A 265 8.24 8.42 9.37
CA VAL A 265 9.45 7.82 8.78
C VAL A 265 9.09 6.99 7.54
N LEU A 266 7.97 6.26 7.63
CA LEU A 266 7.44 5.46 6.53
C LEU A 266 7.06 6.35 5.32
N PHE A 267 6.47 7.53 5.57
CA PHE A 267 6.17 8.48 4.50
C PHE A 267 7.45 9.04 3.86
N GLY A 268 8.49 9.28 4.66
CA GLY A 268 9.82 9.61 4.16
C GLY A 268 10.38 8.53 3.22
N ALA A 269 10.26 7.26 3.61
CA ALA A 269 10.68 6.13 2.78
C ALA A 269 9.90 6.06 1.46
N PHE A 270 8.57 6.25 1.49
CA PHE A 270 7.76 6.32 0.26
C PHE A 270 8.25 7.45 -0.67
N LEU A 271 8.45 8.66 -0.14
CA LEU A 271 8.94 9.79 -0.91
C LEU A 271 10.36 9.56 -1.47
N ALA A 272 11.23 8.88 -0.73
CA ALA A 272 12.57 8.49 -1.20
C ALA A 272 12.48 7.61 -2.45
N GLY A 273 11.57 6.63 -2.46
CA GLY A 273 11.32 5.78 -3.62
C GLY A 273 10.82 6.60 -4.81
N THR A 274 9.79 7.43 -4.61
CA THR A 274 9.25 8.27 -5.70
C THR A 274 10.28 9.27 -6.26
N PHE A 275 11.17 9.79 -5.39
CA PHE A 275 12.26 10.68 -5.76
C PHE A 275 13.24 9.98 -6.72
N LEU A 276 13.61 8.74 -6.40
CA LEU A 276 14.51 7.92 -7.23
C LEU A 276 13.86 7.48 -8.53
N SER A 277 12.57 7.15 -8.53
CA SER A 277 11.85 6.78 -9.75
C SER A 277 11.67 7.93 -10.74
N TYR A 278 11.81 9.18 -10.30
CA TYR A 278 11.76 10.36 -11.16
C TYR A 278 13.13 10.87 -11.62
N LEU A 279 14.22 10.30 -11.08
CA LEU A 279 15.60 10.56 -11.52
C LEU A 279 16.00 9.96 -12.90
N PRO A 280 15.36 8.90 -13.46
CA PRO A 280 15.76 8.34 -14.75
C PRO A 280 15.57 9.30 -15.94
N SER A 281 16.34 9.04 -16.99
CA SER A 281 16.60 9.91 -18.14
C SER A 281 15.34 10.47 -18.84
N LYS A 282 15.38 11.77 -19.23
CA LYS A 282 14.37 12.41 -20.10
C LYS A 282 14.66 12.23 -21.60
N ARG A 283 15.59 11.37 -21.98
CA ARG A 283 15.89 11.06 -23.39
C ARG A 283 15.51 9.61 -23.67
N PRO A 284 14.23 9.31 -23.99
CA PRO A 284 13.84 7.98 -24.46
C PRO A 284 14.56 7.59 -25.76
N ASP A 285 15.09 8.57 -26.52
CA ASP A 285 15.80 8.35 -27.78
C ASP A 285 17.34 8.27 -27.62
N GLY A 286 17.85 8.30 -26.38
CA GLY A 286 19.26 8.03 -26.07
C GLY A 286 19.41 6.63 -25.45
N PRO A 287 20.59 5.99 -25.54
CA PRO A 287 20.69 4.56 -25.27
C PRO A 287 20.39 4.17 -23.80
N PHE A 288 20.34 5.10 -22.85
CA PHE A 288 20.43 4.81 -21.41
C PHE A 288 19.12 4.56 -20.66
N VAL A 289 17.99 4.26 -21.33
CA VAL A 289 16.75 3.85 -20.60
C VAL A 289 16.37 2.43 -20.98
N VAL A 290 16.50 1.53 -20.01
CA VAL A 290 16.10 0.13 -20.11
C VAL A 290 14.61 0.00 -19.77
N MET A 291 13.82 -0.58 -20.66
CA MET A 291 12.38 -0.84 -20.44
C MET A 291 12.13 -2.27 -19.91
N SER A 292 13.06 -3.22 -20.11
CA SER A 292 12.98 -4.59 -19.61
C SER A 292 14.29 -5.10 -19.02
N ARG A 293 14.21 -5.98 -18.02
CA ARG A 293 15.35 -6.67 -17.41
C ARG A 293 16.30 -7.31 -18.42
N GLU A 294 15.77 -8.03 -19.41
CA GLU A 294 16.64 -8.69 -20.42
C GLU A 294 17.40 -7.67 -21.27
N GLU A 295 16.84 -6.49 -21.48
CA GLU A 295 17.42 -5.46 -22.34
C GLU A 295 18.55 -4.69 -21.64
N GLY A 296 18.50 -4.58 -20.31
CA GLY A 296 19.56 -3.97 -19.49
C GLY A 296 20.71 -4.92 -19.19
N GLU A 297 20.44 -6.22 -19.09
CA GLU A 297 21.48 -7.24 -18.92
C GLU A 297 22.21 -7.56 -20.24
N GLN A 298 21.57 -7.38 -21.41
CA GLN A 298 22.16 -7.70 -22.72
C GLN A 298 22.90 -6.54 -23.40
N ASN A 299 22.62 -5.29 -23.03
CA ASN A 299 23.20 -4.11 -23.69
C ASN A 299 24.04 -3.31 -22.70
N GLU A 300 25.38 -3.40 -22.81
CA GLU A 300 26.34 -2.69 -21.95
C GLU A 300 26.17 -1.15 -21.97
N ASP A 301 25.51 -0.60 -23.01
CA ASP A 301 25.26 0.83 -23.15
C ASP A 301 24.01 1.33 -22.38
N LYS A 302 23.31 0.46 -21.65
CA LYS A 302 22.06 0.83 -20.96
C LYS A 302 22.12 0.58 -19.45
N SER A 303 22.16 1.65 -18.66
CA SER A 303 22.17 1.55 -17.19
C SER A 303 20.84 1.03 -16.63
N PRO A 304 20.85 0.11 -15.64
CA PRO A 304 19.65 -0.46 -15.05
C PRO A 304 18.86 0.57 -14.24
N THR A 305 17.54 0.40 -14.18
CA THR A 305 16.67 1.27 -13.36
C THR A 305 16.86 0.99 -11.86
N PHE A 306 16.46 1.95 -11.02
CA PHE A 306 16.48 1.77 -9.56
C PHE A 306 15.56 0.63 -9.11
N VAL A 307 14.40 0.47 -9.76
CA VAL A 307 13.47 -0.65 -9.54
C VAL A 307 14.18 -1.97 -9.81
N HIS A 308 14.82 -2.11 -10.97
CA HIS A 308 15.54 -3.34 -11.33
C HIS A 308 16.71 -3.64 -10.37
N THR A 309 17.41 -2.60 -9.93
CA THR A 309 18.49 -2.76 -8.95
C THR A 309 17.94 -3.23 -7.59
N PHE A 310 16.80 -2.70 -7.16
CA PHE A 310 16.11 -3.16 -5.96
C PHE A 310 15.70 -4.63 -6.07
N GLU A 311 15.11 -5.04 -7.20
CA GLU A 311 14.73 -6.42 -7.50
C GLU A 311 15.90 -7.39 -7.42
N CYS A 312 17.06 -6.98 -7.93
CA CYS A 312 18.27 -7.81 -7.96
C CYS A 312 18.88 -8.04 -6.58
N TYR A 313 18.97 -7.01 -5.74
CA TYR A 313 19.74 -7.08 -4.48
C TYR A 313 18.91 -7.15 -3.21
N LEU A 314 17.74 -6.49 -3.17
CA LEU A 314 16.97 -6.28 -1.94
C LEU A 314 15.67 -7.08 -1.90
N LEU A 315 15.00 -7.25 -3.05
CA LEU A 315 13.68 -7.90 -3.11
C LEU A 315 13.69 -9.32 -2.53
N GLY A 316 14.70 -10.14 -2.85
CA GLY A 316 14.79 -11.50 -2.32
C GLY A 316 14.88 -11.53 -0.78
N VAL A 317 15.72 -10.67 -0.20
CA VAL A 317 15.88 -10.60 1.27
C VAL A 317 14.62 -10.00 1.92
N GLN A 318 14.03 -8.98 1.30
CA GLN A 318 12.79 -8.40 1.79
C GLN A 318 11.66 -9.44 1.80
N ALA A 319 11.35 -10.06 0.66
CA ALA A 319 10.19 -10.93 0.50
C ALA A 319 10.29 -12.23 1.31
N TYR A 320 11.49 -12.84 1.39
CA TYR A 320 11.66 -14.15 2.04
C TYR A 320 12.15 -14.09 3.48
N LEU A 321 12.64 -12.93 3.96
CA LEU A 321 13.15 -12.79 5.32
C LEU A 321 12.47 -11.62 6.06
N MET A 322 12.61 -10.38 5.58
CA MET A 322 12.21 -9.21 6.37
C MET A 322 10.70 -9.02 6.46
N GLU A 323 9.96 -9.27 5.38
CA GLU A 323 8.50 -9.23 5.33
C GLU A 323 7.86 -10.30 6.24
N PRO A 324 8.24 -11.60 6.16
CA PRO A 324 7.74 -12.61 7.10
C PRO A 324 8.02 -12.26 8.57
N LEU A 325 9.21 -11.71 8.87
CA LEU A 325 9.55 -11.29 10.23
C LEU A 325 8.69 -10.11 10.70
N PHE A 326 8.39 -9.15 9.82
CA PHE A 326 7.48 -8.05 10.12
C PHE A 326 6.08 -8.55 10.49
N PHE A 327 5.50 -9.43 9.67
CA PHE A 327 4.16 -9.97 9.93
C PHE A 327 4.11 -10.91 11.14
N ALA A 328 5.16 -11.69 11.38
CA ALA A 328 5.29 -12.47 12.60
C ALA A 328 5.35 -11.56 13.84
N SER A 329 6.02 -10.42 13.73
CA SER A 329 6.16 -9.44 14.83
C SER A 329 4.83 -8.79 15.21
N ILE A 330 3.98 -8.49 14.24
CA ILE A 330 2.58 -8.13 14.48
C ILE A 330 1.87 -9.25 15.26
N GLY A 331 2.08 -10.51 14.87
CA GLY A 331 1.54 -11.66 15.57
C GLY A 331 1.96 -11.74 17.04
N PHE A 332 3.19 -11.35 17.39
CA PHE A 332 3.66 -11.30 18.78
C PHE A 332 2.88 -10.29 19.64
N ALA A 333 2.37 -9.22 19.02
CA ALA A 333 1.69 -8.12 19.70
C ALA A 333 0.17 -8.30 19.84
N ILE A 334 -0.44 -9.27 19.12
CA ILE A 334 -1.89 -9.49 19.16
C ILE A 334 -2.29 -10.36 20.36
N PRO A 335 -3.15 -9.89 21.30
CA PRO A 335 -3.62 -10.65 22.44
C PRO A 335 -4.67 -11.68 22.01
N PHE A 336 -4.22 -12.78 21.40
CA PHE A 336 -5.10 -13.72 20.70
C PHE A 336 -6.15 -14.36 21.60
N VAL A 337 -5.77 -14.84 22.80
CA VAL A 337 -6.70 -15.47 23.75
C VAL A 337 -7.88 -14.55 24.09
N GLN A 338 -7.58 -13.27 24.20
CA GLN A 338 -8.51 -12.22 24.58
C GLN A 338 -9.50 -11.84 23.48
N LEU A 339 -9.18 -12.12 22.21
CA LEU A 339 -10.08 -11.91 21.07
C LEU A 339 -11.35 -12.76 21.20
N TRP A 340 -11.28 -13.93 21.84
CA TRP A 340 -12.34 -14.94 21.86
C TRP A 340 -13.42 -14.75 22.93
N THR A 341 -13.58 -13.53 23.43
CA THR A 341 -14.68 -13.21 24.35
C THR A 341 -15.95 -12.87 23.56
N GLY A 342 -17.11 -13.42 23.93
CA GLY A 342 -18.38 -13.23 23.19
C GLY A 342 -18.74 -11.76 22.92
N LYS A 343 -18.52 -10.86 23.89
CA LYS A 343 -18.69 -9.40 23.74
C LYS A 343 -17.78 -8.83 22.64
N ARG A 344 -16.50 -9.24 22.63
CA ARG A 344 -15.46 -8.75 21.73
C ARG A 344 -15.68 -9.25 20.29
N ILE A 345 -16.08 -10.51 20.14
CA ILE A 345 -16.38 -11.14 18.84
C ILE A 345 -17.54 -10.41 18.14
N TRP A 346 -18.70 -10.28 18.78
CA TRP A 346 -19.87 -9.70 18.10
C TRP A 346 -19.61 -8.22 17.77
N ARG A 347 -18.96 -7.48 18.67
CA ARG A 347 -18.60 -6.08 18.45
C ARG A 347 -17.67 -5.91 17.26
N GLY A 348 -16.65 -6.77 17.17
CA GLY A 348 -15.70 -6.82 16.05
C GLY A 348 -16.37 -7.17 14.73
N ILE A 349 -17.26 -8.16 14.70
CA ILE A 349 -18.03 -8.53 13.50
C ILE A 349 -18.93 -7.38 13.04
N LEU A 350 -19.69 -6.75 13.94
CA LEU A 350 -20.55 -5.63 13.56
C LEU A 350 -19.72 -4.47 13.01
N TYR A 351 -18.59 -4.16 13.65
CA TYR A 351 -17.69 -3.13 13.18
C TYR A 351 -17.07 -3.47 11.82
N THR A 352 -16.71 -4.74 11.59
CA THR A 352 -16.26 -5.24 10.28
C THR A 352 -17.28 -4.93 9.19
N LEU A 353 -18.54 -5.33 9.40
CA LEU A 353 -19.62 -5.13 8.42
C LEU A 353 -19.83 -3.63 8.12
N LEU A 354 -19.75 -2.79 9.15
CA LEU A 354 -19.83 -1.34 8.97
C LEU A 354 -18.68 -0.79 8.10
N MET A 355 -17.47 -1.31 8.29
CA MET A 355 -16.29 -0.89 7.53
C MET A 355 -16.29 -1.40 6.09
N VAL A 356 -16.85 -2.59 5.86
CA VAL A 356 -17.18 -3.07 4.52
C VAL A 356 -18.09 -2.04 3.85
N VAL A 357 -19.24 -1.72 4.44
CA VAL A 357 -20.18 -0.73 3.89
C VAL A 357 -19.49 0.61 3.63
N ALA A 358 -18.68 1.10 4.57
CA ALA A 358 -17.96 2.36 4.45
C ALA A 358 -17.07 2.43 3.20
N LYS A 359 -16.35 1.36 2.85
CA LYS A 359 -15.50 1.33 1.65
C LYS A 359 -16.26 1.04 0.37
N PHE A 360 -17.38 0.32 0.44
CA PHE A 360 -18.26 0.14 -0.73
C PHE A 360 -18.81 1.48 -1.25
N VAL A 361 -18.98 2.49 -0.38
CA VAL A 361 -19.38 3.85 -0.78
C VAL A 361 -18.41 4.47 -1.81
N VAL A 362 -17.12 4.13 -1.76
CA VAL A 362 -16.12 4.66 -2.71
C VAL A 362 -16.48 4.30 -4.16
N GLY A 363 -17.07 3.12 -4.36
CA GLY A 363 -17.54 2.67 -5.67
C GLY A 363 -18.61 3.55 -6.30
N ILE A 364 -19.42 4.25 -5.49
CA ILE A 364 -20.55 5.06 -5.94
C ILE A 364 -20.09 6.24 -6.83
N TRP A 365 -18.84 6.68 -6.71
CA TRP A 365 -18.30 7.74 -7.56
C TRP A 365 -18.22 7.35 -9.04
N ILE A 366 -18.09 6.06 -9.37
CA ILE A 366 -18.04 5.58 -10.75
C ILE A 366 -19.33 5.89 -11.54
N PRO A 367 -20.53 5.52 -11.08
CA PRO A 367 -21.77 5.91 -11.76
C PRO A 367 -22.06 7.41 -11.64
N ILE A 368 -21.75 8.06 -10.51
CA ILE A 368 -21.95 9.52 -10.35
C ILE A 368 -21.14 10.32 -11.37
N TRP A 369 -19.94 9.85 -11.72
CA TRP A 369 -19.05 10.51 -12.67
C TRP A 369 -19.67 10.70 -14.06
N LYS A 370 -20.63 9.84 -14.45
CA LYS A 370 -21.39 9.97 -15.71
C LYS A 370 -22.30 11.19 -15.75
N TYR A 371 -22.80 11.60 -14.58
CA TYR A 371 -23.78 12.68 -14.45
C TYR A 371 -23.14 14.04 -14.15
N LEU A 372 -21.82 14.10 -13.92
CA LEU A 372 -21.13 15.36 -13.68
C LEU A 372 -20.98 16.17 -14.98
N PRO A 373 -21.38 17.45 -15.02
CA PRO A 373 -21.18 18.31 -16.18
C PRO A 373 -19.69 18.58 -16.40
N GLY A 374 -19.16 18.18 -17.57
CA GLY A 374 -17.77 18.44 -17.99
C GLY A 374 -16.91 17.20 -18.26
N THR A 375 -17.41 15.99 -18.00
CA THR A 375 -16.65 14.73 -18.08
C THR A 375 -16.93 13.88 -19.33
N LYS A 376 -17.56 14.46 -20.37
CA LYS A 376 -17.74 13.76 -21.65
C LYS A 376 -16.38 13.37 -22.22
N SER A 377 -16.16 12.07 -22.35
CA SER A 377 -14.92 11.51 -22.89
C SER A 377 -14.69 12.01 -24.31
N LYS A 378 -13.42 12.12 -24.74
CA LYS A 378 -13.07 12.44 -26.13
C LYS A 378 -13.75 11.48 -27.14
N ASP A 379 -14.07 10.26 -26.71
CA ASP A 379 -14.78 9.27 -27.52
C ASP A 379 -16.25 9.62 -27.79
N ASP A 380 -16.91 10.39 -26.92
CA ASP A 380 -18.31 10.83 -27.11
C ASP A 380 -18.44 11.98 -28.13
N LYS A 381 -17.31 12.61 -28.50
CA LYS A 381 -17.30 13.62 -29.56
C LYS A 381 -17.16 13.01 -30.95
N ALA A 382 -16.49 11.87 -31.08
CA ALA A 382 -16.31 11.20 -32.38
C ALA A 382 -17.56 10.44 -32.86
N SER A 383 -18.47 10.05 -31.95
CA SER A 383 -19.70 9.34 -32.29
C SER A 383 -20.86 10.24 -32.73
N ASN A 384 -20.73 11.57 -32.58
CA ASN A 384 -21.80 12.53 -32.90
C ASN A 384 -21.78 13.07 -34.35
N GLU A 385 -20.87 12.62 -35.22
CA GLU A 385 -20.81 13.07 -36.63
C GLU A 385 -21.53 12.14 -37.64
N SER A 386 -22.25 11.11 -37.18
CA SER A 386 -23.05 10.25 -38.07
C SER A 386 -24.55 10.56 -37.95
N PRO A 387 -25.27 10.89 -39.05
CA PRO A 387 -26.67 11.31 -38.96
C PRO A 387 -27.63 10.12 -38.74
N SER A 388 -28.41 10.24 -37.66
CA SER A 388 -29.79 9.77 -37.45
C SER A 388 -30.17 8.30 -37.72
N ALA A 389 -30.46 7.58 -36.62
CA ALA A 389 -31.48 6.52 -36.56
C ALA A 389 -32.34 6.70 -35.29
N PRO A 390 -33.63 6.29 -35.25
CA PRO A 390 -34.60 6.79 -34.29
C PRO A 390 -34.44 6.17 -32.88
N ASN A 391 -34.76 6.99 -31.88
CA ASN A 391 -34.80 6.67 -30.46
C ASN A 391 -35.72 5.47 -30.16
N VAL A 392 -35.11 4.34 -29.81
CA VAL A 392 -35.73 3.30 -28.98
C VAL A 392 -35.19 3.51 -27.55
N PRO A 393 -36.03 3.57 -26.50
CA PRO A 393 -35.54 3.58 -25.13
C PRO A 393 -35.01 2.17 -24.81
N ALA A 394 -33.74 1.95 -25.11
CA ALA A 394 -33.03 0.76 -24.70
C ALA A 394 -32.55 0.97 -23.26
N GLU A 395 -33.20 0.32 -22.29
CA GLU A 395 -32.56 0.02 -21.01
C GLU A 395 -31.38 -0.91 -21.33
N THR A 396 -30.17 -0.34 -21.48
CA THR A 396 -29.06 -1.04 -22.14
C THR A 396 -28.20 -1.84 -21.16
N PRO A 397 -27.60 -2.97 -21.59
CA PRO A 397 -26.61 -3.76 -20.83
C PRO A 397 -25.35 -2.99 -20.38
N LYS A 398 -25.19 -1.72 -20.76
CA LYS A 398 -24.06 -0.84 -20.44
C LYS A 398 -24.11 -0.28 -19.01
N ASP A 399 -25.29 -0.06 -18.45
CA ASP A 399 -25.43 0.44 -17.06
C ASP A 399 -25.01 -0.62 -16.04
N ASN A 400 -25.30 -1.89 -16.34
CA ASN A 400 -24.87 -3.02 -15.51
C ASN A 400 -23.35 -3.15 -15.43
N ALA A 401 -22.61 -2.89 -16.52
CA ALA A 401 -21.14 -2.93 -16.51
C ALA A 401 -20.54 -1.83 -15.63
N THR A 402 -21.15 -0.64 -15.62
CA THR A 402 -20.71 0.49 -14.79
C THR A 402 -20.91 0.20 -13.30
N MET A 403 -22.04 -0.41 -12.95
CA MET A 403 -22.32 -0.83 -11.57
C MET A 403 -21.37 -1.95 -11.12
N LEU A 404 -21.02 -2.88 -12.01
CA LEU A 404 -20.02 -3.92 -11.71
C LEU A 404 -18.62 -3.34 -11.50
N SER A 405 -18.23 -2.32 -12.28
CA SER A 405 -17.01 -1.54 -12.08
C SER A 405 -17.00 -0.80 -10.74
N ALA A 406 -18.13 -0.22 -10.32
CA ALA A 406 -18.30 0.41 -9.02
C ALA A 406 -18.15 -0.60 -7.87
N LEU A 407 -18.79 -1.77 -7.99
CA LEU A 407 -18.69 -2.86 -7.01
C LEU A 407 -17.26 -3.41 -6.93
N LEU A 408 -16.56 -3.53 -8.07
CA LEU A 408 -15.17 -3.92 -8.10
C LEU A 408 -14.30 -2.91 -7.34
N LEU A 409 -14.45 -1.60 -7.62
CA LEU A 409 -13.70 -0.56 -6.92
C LEU A 409 -13.96 -0.58 -5.41
N GLY A 410 -15.23 -0.61 -5.00
CA GLY A 410 -15.61 -0.63 -3.59
C GLY A 410 -15.10 -1.86 -2.85
N SER A 411 -15.29 -3.06 -3.42
CA SER A 411 -14.83 -4.32 -2.82
C SER A 411 -13.30 -4.42 -2.76
N ALA A 412 -12.60 -3.91 -3.77
CA ALA A 412 -11.14 -3.83 -3.82
C ALA A 412 -10.55 -2.96 -2.71
N MET A 413 -11.26 -1.93 -2.27
CA MET A 413 -10.83 -1.04 -1.19
C MET A 413 -11.21 -1.51 0.23
N VAL A 414 -11.96 -2.61 0.35
CA VAL A 414 -12.28 -3.22 1.66
C VAL A 414 -11.06 -3.88 2.28
N ALA A 415 -10.18 -4.48 1.45
CA ALA A 415 -9.02 -5.22 1.93
C ALA A 415 -8.15 -4.33 2.83
N ARG A 416 -7.94 -4.81 4.05
CA ARG A 416 -6.99 -4.21 5.01
C ARG A 416 -5.70 -5.01 4.96
N GLY A 417 -4.59 -4.36 5.29
CA GLY A 417 -3.31 -5.04 5.41
C GLY A 417 -2.43 -4.41 6.48
N GLU A 418 -1.14 -4.53 6.24
CA GLU A 418 -0.03 -4.14 7.11
C GLU A 418 -0.18 -2.76 7.73
N ILE A 419 -0.55 -1.74 6.93
CA ILE A 419 -0.63 -0.35 7.41
C ILE A 419 -1.75 -0.18 8.44
N GLY A 420 -2.88 -0.89 8.27
CA GLY A 420 -3.98 -0.83 9.24
C GLY A 420 -3.59 -1.45 10.59
N LEU A 421 -2.93 -2.61 10.56
CA LEU A 421 -2.41 -3.27 11.78
C LEU A 421 -1.33 -2.41 12.46
N LEU A 422 -0.45 -1.81 11.69
CA LEU A 422 0.57 -0.90 12.21
C LEU A 422 -0.04 0.33 12.89
N ILE A 423 -1.03 0.98 12.27
CA ILE A 423 -1.65 2.18 12.85
C ILE A 423 -2.32 1.85 14.19
N ILE A 424 -3.04 0.73 14.27
CA ILE A 424 -3.72 0.35 15.52
C ILE A 424 -2.73 -0.08 16.61
N GLU A 425 -1.62 -0.73 16.26
CA GLU A 425 -0.55 -1.07 17.19
C GLU A 425 0.20 0.15 17.70
N ILE A 426 0.52 1.11 16.83
CA ILE A 426 1.09 2.40 17.24
C ILE A 426 0.12 3.11 18.18
N GLY A 427 -1.18 3.11 17.84
CA GLY A 427 -2.23 3.65 18.69
C GLY A 427 -2.26 3.04 20.09
N TYR A 428 -2.21 1.72 20.19
CA TYR A 428 -2.28 1.00 21.46
C TYR A 428 -0.99 1.09 22.28
N ASN A 429 0.17 0.99 21.64
CA ASN A 429 1.46 0.95 22.34
C ASN A 429 2.06 2.33 22.61
N SER A 430 1.73 3.34 21.79
CA SER A 430 2.30 4.69 21.90
C SER A 430 1.34 5.70 22.53
N THR A 431 0.07 5.35 22.73
CA THR A 431 -0.92 6.28 23.31
C THR A 431 -1.71 5.62 24.43
N GLU A 432 -2.09 6.41 25.44
CA GLU A 432 -2.94 5.95 26.55
C GLU A 432 -4.44 5.96 26.19
N TYR A 433 -4.80 6.43 24.99
CA TYR A 433 -6.19 6.63 24.59
C TYR A 433 -6.87 5.34 24.14
N VAL A 434 -6.13 4.41 23.55
CA VAL A 434 -6.73 3.18 23.00
C VAL A 434 -6.87 2.15 24.11
N SER A 435 -8.11 1.84 24.48
CA SER A 435 -8.38 0.78 25.44
C SER A 435 -8.11 -0.60 24.83
N GLU A 436 -7.88 -1.59 25.69
CA GLU A 436 -7.75 -2.99 25.26
C GLU A 436 -9.01 -3.47 24.52
N GLU A 437 -10.23 -3.04 24.94
CA GLU A 437 -11.47 -3.38 24.24
C GLU A 437 -11.51 -2.77 22.83
N GLY A 438 -11.10 -1.51 22.69
CA GLY A 438 -11.02 -0.81 21.41
C GLY A 438 -10.01 -1.44 20.47
N PHE A 439 -8.80 -1.70 20.96
CA PHE A 439 -7.73 -2.38 20.24
C PHE A 439 -8.21 -3.72 19.66
N ILE A 440 -8.78 -4.58 20.50
CA ILE A 440 -9.30 -5.90 20.11
C ILE A 440 -10.44 -5.77 19.09
N THR A 441 -11.35 -4.80 19.27
CA THR A 441 -12.45 -4.56 18.32
C THR A 441 -11.92 -4.19 16.94
N GLY A 442 -10.90 -3.33 16.89
CA GLY A 442 -10.25 -2.92 15.64
C GLY A 442 -9.44 -4.04 14.99
N VAL A 443 -8.66 -4.81 15.76
CA VAL A 443 -7.90 -5.97 15.25
C VAL A 443 -8.83 -7.01 14.62
N TRP A 444 -9.95 -7.35 15.28
CA TRP A 444 -10.96 -8.23 14.69
C TRP A 444 -11.45 -7.73 13.34
N ALA A 445 -11.76 -6.44 13.26
CA ALA A 445 -12.29 -5.85 12.04
C ALA A 445 -11.25 -5.74 10.92
N ILE A 446 -9.98 -5.52 11.25
CA ILE A 446 -8.88 -5.54 10.28
C ILE A 446 -8.72 -6.96 9.73
N LEU A 447 -8.56 -7.97 10.59
CA LEU A 447 -8.36 -9.37 10.18
C LEU A 447 -9.51 -9.90 9.31
N LEU A 448 -10.76 -9.61 9.68
CA LEU A 448 -11.91 -10.04 8.89
C LEU A 448 -11.98 -9.31 7.53
N ASN A 449 -11.70 -8.00 7.49
CA ASN A 449 -11.70 -7.25 6.23
C ASN A 449 -10.54 -7.66 5.29
N THR A 450 -9.40 -8.07 5.83
CA THR A 450 -8.29 -8.67 5.07
C THR A 450 -8.72 -9.94 4.34
N ILE A 451 -9.68 -10.70 4.88
CA ILE A 451 -10.22 -11.89 4.21
C ILE A 451 -11.37 -11.52 3.27
N ILE A 452 -12.32 -10.71 3.74
CA ILE A 452 -13.55 -10.37 3.00
C ILE A 452 -13.25 -9.67 1.68
N GLY A 453 -12.30 -8.73 1.67
CA GLY A 453 -11.93 -7.96 0.47
C GLY A 453 -11.50 -8.86 -0.69
N PRO A 454 -10.38 -9.61 -0.54
CA PRO A 454 -9.89 -10.56 -1.54
C PRO A 454 -10.93 -11.60 -1.97
N VAL A 455 -11.70 -12.16 -1.04
CA VAL A 455 -12.74 -13.15 -1.38
C VAL A 455 -13.82 -12.52 -2.27
N THR A 456 -14.28 -11.32 -1.93
CA THR A 456 -15.34 -10.62 -2.68
C THR A 456 -14.85 -10.21 -4.07
N VAL A 457 -13.64 -9.65 -4.17
CA VAL A 457 -13.01 -9.31 -5.45
C VAL A 457 -12.82 -10.57 -6.30
N GLY A 458 -12.30 -11.65 -5.73
CA GLY A 458 -12.05 -12.90 -6.44
C GLY A 458 -13.32 -13.52 -7.01
N LEU A 459 -14.44 -13.45 -6.28
CA LEU A 459 -15.75 -13.89 -6.78
C LEU A 459 -16.27 -12.97 -7.89
N LEU A 460 -16.19 -11.65 -7.73
CA LEU A 460 -16.62 -10.68 -8.75
C LEU A 460 -15.83 -10.84 -10.05
N VAL A 461 -14.51 -10.98 -9.98
CA VAL A 461 -13.66 -11.17 -11.15
C VAL A 461 -13.95 -12.50 -11.84
N LYS A 462 -14.13 -13.58 -11.06
CA LYS A 462 -14.43 -14.91 -11.61
C LYS A 462 -15.75 -14.95 -12.39
N PHE A 463 -16.79 -14.27 -11.91
CA PHE A 463 -18.11 -14.30 -12.53
C PHE A 463 -18.33 -13.18 -13.56
N TYR A 464 -17.74 -12.01 -13.36
CA TYR A 464 -18.05 -10.80 -14.13
C TYR A 464 -16.84 -10.10 -14.76
N GLY A 465 -15.62 -10.64 -14.63
CA GLY A 465 -14.39 -10.00 -15.10
C GLY A 465 -14.41 -9.59 -16.58
N LYS A 466 -14.95 -10.45 -17.47
CA LYS A 466 -15.09 -10.13 -18.90
C LYS A 466 -15.99 -8.92 -19.15
N ARG A 467 -17.14 -8.85 -18.45
CA ARG A 467 -18.10 -7.73 -18.58
C ARG A 467 -17.53 -6.42 -18.06
N ILE A 468 -16.72 -6.48 -17.00
CA ILE A 468 -16.03 -5.31 -16.46
C ILE A 468 -14.95 -4.83 -17.44
N GLY A 469 -14.18 -5.76 -18.01
CA GLY A 469 -13.13 -5.45 -18.99
C GLY A 469 -13.64 -4.88 -20.31
N GLU A 470 -14.82 -5.31 -20.77
CA GLU A 470 -15.48 -4.81 -21.99
C GLU A 470 -16.35 -3.57 -21.75
N GLY A 471 -16.52 -3.16 -20.48
CA GLY A 471 -17.33 -2.00 -20.10
C GLY A 471 -16.65 -0.65 -20.37
N GLU A 472 -17.39 0.45 -20.15
CA GLU A 472 -16.89 1.83 -20.37
C GLU A 472 -15.69 2.21 -19.47
N TRP A 473 -15.58 1.54 -18.32
CA TRP A 473 -14.44 1.68 -17.41
C TRP A 473 -13.46 0.50 -17.49
N GLY A 474 -13.59 -0.31 -18.55
CA GLY A 474 -12.80 -1.48 -18.85
C GLY A 474 -11.43 -1.14 -19.44
N LEU A 475 -10.94 -2.00 -20.34
CA LEU A 475 -9.59 -1.87 -20.92
C LEU A 475 -9.47 -0.57 -21.72
N GLN A 476 -8.43 0.20 -21.43
CA GLN A 476 -8.13 1.40 -22.21
C GLN A 476 -7.55 0.96 -23.55
N LYS A 477 -8.10 1.46 -24.67
CA LYS A 477 -7.46 1.25 -25.98
C LYS A 477 -6.17 2.05 -25.97
N ASP A 478 -5.03 1.38 -26.14
CA ASP A 478 -3.72 2.04 -26.24
C ASP A 478 -3.77 3.14 -27.31
N SER A 479 -3.87 4.39 -26.89
CA SER A 479 -3.55 5.54 -27.73
C SER A 479 -2.03 5.78 -27.67
N GLY A 480 -1.27 4.79 -28.11
CA GLY A 480 0.15 4.93 -28.44
C GLY A 480 0.31 5.56 -29.83
N PRO A 481 1.42 6.27 -30.12
CA PRO A 481 1.60 6.97 -31.38
C PRO A 481 1.73 5.96 -32.53
N SER A 482 0.72 5.94 -33.40
CA SER A 482 0.76 5.51 -34.81
C SER A 482 1.95 4.60 -35.20
N HIS A 483 1.80 3.29 -34.97
CA HIS A 483 2.59 2.27 -35.68
C HIS A 483 2.28 2.23 -37.19
N GLU A 484 1.30 3.00 -37.67
CA GLU A 484 0.92 3.09 -39.09
C GLU A 484 1.79 3.99 -39.97
N LYS A 485 2.76 4.74 -39.42
CA LYS A 485 3.63 5.62 -40.25
C LYS A 485 4.97 5.01 -40.67
N ARG A 486 5.28 3.76 -40.32
CA ARG A 486 6.54 3.11 -40.75
C ARG A 486 6.43 2.31 -42.07
N ASN A 487 5.22 2.05 -42.57
CA ASN A 487 5.03 1.30 -43.82
C ASN A 487 4.82 2.18 -45.07
N ALA A 488 4.85 3.51 -44.96
CA ALA A 488 4.63 4.42 -46.10
C ALA A 488 5.90 5.16 -46.58
N GLN A 489 7.08 4.88 -46.01
CA GLN A 489 8.36 5.47 -46.45
C GLN A 489 9.38 4.45 -46.96
N GLY A 490 8.95 3.20 -47.22
CA GLY A 490 9.75 2.15 -47.86
C GLY A 490 9.40 1.89 -49.33
N ALA A 491 8.59 2.75 -49.95
CA ALA A 491 8.18 2.60 -51.34
C ALA A 491 8.08 3.96 -52.04
N VAL A 492 9.22 4.64 -52.22
CA VAL A 492 9.57 5.45 -53.41
C VAL A 492 11.08 5.37 -53.58
#